data_AF-A0A7V3H6L9-F1
#
_entry.id   AF-A0A7V3H6L9-F1
#
_cell.length_a   1.000
_cell.length_b   1.000
_cell.length_c   1.000
_cell.angle_alpha   90.00
_cell.angle_beta   90.00
_cell.angle_gamma   90.00
#
_symmetry.space_group_name_H-M   'P 1'
#
loop_
_entity.id
_entity.type
_entity.pdbx_description
1 polymer ?
#
loop_
_entity_poly.entity_id
_entity_poly.type
_entity_poly.pdbx_seq_one_letter_code
_entity_poly.pdbx_strand_id
1 'polypeptide(L)'
;DARRILEGQEDEATQYFRARTYARLYALFRPVVHGSMERVGVTRLYQDLTTRYMALPLVRRPDLDLDHYVTGKSLDGLFLLVGEEERRIRTDPAARGTDVLREVFGR
;
A
#
# COMPACT_ATOMS: atom_id res chain seq x y z
N ASP A 1 -7.12 -18.95 14.32
CA ASP A 1 -6.32 -17.91 13.63
C ASP A 1 -4.87 -18.31 13.41
N ALA A 2 -4.05 -18.54 14.44
CA ALA A 2 -2.61 -18.84 14.25
C ALA A 2 -2.32 -20.06 13.35
N ARG A 3 -3.04 -21.18 13.53
CA ARG A 3 -2.91 -22.36 12.64
C ARG A 3 -3.27 -22.05 11.19
N ARG A 4 -4.32 -21.26 10.98
CA ARG A 4 -4.75 -20.85 9.63
C ARG A 4 -3.67 -20.01 8.96
N ILE A 5 -3.07 -19.07 9.68
CA ILE A 5 -1.97 -18.25 9.17
C ILE A 5 -0.76 -19.12 8.79
N LEU A 6 -0.45 -20.13 9.61
CA LEU A 6 0.70 -21.02 9.40
C LEU A 6 0.50 -22.05 8.28
N GLU A 7 -0.70 -22.64 8.17
CA GLU A 7 -1.03 -23.73 7.25
C GLU A 7 -1.83 -23.26 6.02
N GLY A 8 -2.17 -21.97 5.96
CA GLY A 8 -2.97 -21.35 4.91
C GLY A 8 -2.19 -21.07 3.62
N GLN A 9 -2.82 -20.33 2.70
CA GLN A 9 -2.26 -19.95 1.40
C GLN A 9 -0.90 -19.22 1.56
N GLU A 10 -0.09 -19.16 0.49
CA GLU A 10 1.29 -18.63 0.55
C GLU A 10 1.43 -17.21 1.13
N ASP A 11 0.38 -16.40 1.10
CA ASP A 11 0.34 -15.03 1.61
C ASP A 11 -0.68 -14.83 2.76
N GLU A 12 -1.09 -15.91 3.45
CA GLU A 12 -2.15 -15.86 4.46
C GLU A 12 -1.83 -14.89 5.61
N ALA A 13 -0.56 -14.79 6.03
CA ALA A 13 -0.17 -13.84 7.08
C ALA A 13 -0.29 -12.39 6.60
N THR A 14 0.08 -12.13 5.34
CA THR A 14 -0.04 -10.83 4.67
C THR A 14 -1.51 -10.44 4.55
N GLN A 15 -2.38 -11.34 4.12
CA GLN A 15 -3.82 -11.06 4.01
C GLN A 15 -4.45 -10.80 5.39
N TYR A 16 -4.06 -11.57 6.41
CA TYR A 16 -4.48 -11.33 7.78
C TYR A 16 -4.02 -9.95 8.28
N PHE A 17 -2.76 -9.61 8.06
CA PHE A 17 -2.21 -8.31 8.45
C PHE A 17 -2.90 -7.17 7.70
N ARG A 18 -3.14 -7.32 6.39
CA ARG A 18 -3.88 -6.37 5.56
C ARG A 18 -5.27 -6.11 6.12
N ALA A 19 -6.06 -7.16 6.35
CA ALA A 19 -7.42 -7.04 6.86
C ALA A 19 -7.49 -6.30 8.21
N ARG A 20 -6.47 -6.46 9.07
CA ARG A 20 -6.46 -5.85 10.42
C ARG A 20 -5.87 -4.45 10.48
N THR A 21 -5.03 -4.07 9.52
CA THR A 21 -4.23 -2.84 9.62
C THR A 21 -4.48 -1.83 8.51
N TYR A 22 -5.09 -2.25 7.38
CA TYR A 22 -5.22 -1.41 6.18
C TYR A 22 -5.81 -0.04 6.48
N ALA A 23 -6.93 0.04 7.22
CA ALA A 23 -7.58 1.32 7.51
C ALA A 23 -6.67 2.29 8.30
N ARG A 24 -5.94 1.77 9.28
CA ARG A 24 -4.99 2.57 10.07
C ARG A 24 -3.79 3.00 9.23
N LEU A 25 -3.24 2.08 8.44
CA LEU A 25 -2.12 2.37 7.54
C LEU A 25 -2.54 3.40 6.50
N TYR A 26 -3.74 3.31 5.94
CA TYR A 26 -4.28 4.31 5.01
C TYR A 26 -4.31 5.70 5.62
N ALA A 27 -4.85 5.83 6.84
CA ALA A 27 -4.89 7.12 7.53
C ALA A 27 -3.49 7.71 7.77
N LEU A 28 -2.50 6.86 8.09
CA LEU A 28 -1.11 7.28 8.32
C LEU A 28 -0.36 7.60 7.02
N PHE A 29 -0.61 6.84 5.96
CA PHE A 29 0.10 6.96 4.68
C PHE A 29 -0.42 8.11 3.85
N ARG A 30 -1.73 8.40 3.89
CA ARG A 30 -2.35 9.46 3.09
C ARG A 30 -1.61 10.80 3.13
N PRO A 31 -1.26 11.39 4.29
CA PRO A 31 -0.51 12.66 4.31
C PRO A 31 0.90 12.54 3.74
N VAL A 32 1.57 11.39 3.90
CA VAL A 32 2.92 11.15 3.38
C VAL A 32 2.90 11.02 1.85
N VAL A 33 1.92 10.30 1.32
CA VAL A 33 1.71 10.13 -0.12
C VAL A 33 1.35 11.47 -0.76
N HIS A 34 0.42 12.20 -0.15
CA HIS A 34 0.03 13.54 -0.60
C HIS A 34 1.25 14.48 -0.69
N GLY A 35 2.04 14.61 0.39
CA GLY A 35 3.25 15.44 0.37
C GLY A 35 4.32 14.96 -0.60
N SER A 36 4.33 13.67 -0.97
CA SER A 36 5.20 13.15 -2.02
C SER A 36 4.71 13.54 -3.42
N MET A 37 3.41 13.45 -3.67
CA MET A 37 2.77 13.87 -4.92
C MET A 37 2.90 15.37 -5.17
N GLU A 38 2.78 16.19 -4.12
CA GLU A 38 3.01 17.63 -4.21
C GLU A 38 4.45 17.96 -4.61
N ARG A 39 5.44 17.30 -3.99
CA ARG A 39 6.86 17.50 -4.32
C ARG A 39 7.19 17.17 -5.77
N VAL A 40 6.56 16.15 -6.35
CA VAL A 40 6.74 15.80 -7.77
C VAL A 40 5.78 16.53 -8.71
N GLY A 41 4.93 17.42 -8.19
CA GLY A 41 4.03 18.27 -8.97
C GLY A 41 2.81 17.56 -9.58
N VAL A 42 2.57 16.29 -9.25
CA VAL A 42 1.50 15.48 -9.86
C VAL A 42 0.11 16.05 -9.52
N THR A 43 -0.09 16.52 -8.28
CA THR A 43 -1.35 17.13 -7.84
C THR A 43 -1.70 18.34 -8.69
N ARG A 44 -0.72 19.21 -8.99
CA ARG A 44 -0.89 20.41 -9.81
C ARG A 44 -1.21 20.06 -11.27
N LEU A 45 -0.44 19.14 -11.86
CA LEU A 45 -0.66 18.71 -13.25
C LEU A 45 -2.07 18.13 -13.44
N TYR A 46 -2.54 17.35 -12.48
CA TYR A 46 -3.88 16.78 -12.51
C TYR A 46 -4.97 17.85 -12.37
N GLN A 47 -4.79 18.83 -11.48
CA GLN A 47 -5.72 19.96 -11.33
C GLN A 47 -5.79 20.81 -12.61
N ASP A 48 -4.65 21.12 -13.23
CA ASP A 48 -4.57 21.88 -14.48
C ASP A 48 -5.29 21.14 -15.62
N LEU A 49 -5.03 19.83 -15.76
CA LEU A 49 -5.68 18.98 -16.75
C LEU A 49 -7.20 18.93 -16.54
N THR A 50 -7.64 18.68 -15.31
CA THR A 50 -9.07 18.56 -14.97
C THR A 50 -9.78 19.89 -15.19
N THR A 51 -9.15 21.02 -14.86
CA THR A 51 -9.70 22.36 -15.10
C THR A 51 -9.90 22.62 -16.59
N ARG A 52 -8.90 22.31 -17.43
CA ARG A 52 -9.02 22.46 -18.88
C ARG A 52 -10.08 21.54 -19.46
N TYR A 53 -10.14 20.30 -18.97
CA TYR A 53 -11.15 19.34 -19.40
C TYR A 53 -12.57 19.83 -19.06
N MET A 54 -12.80 20.31 -17.83
CA MET A 54 -14.08 20.90 -17.39
C MET A 54 -14.49 22.18 -18.12
N ALA A 55 -13.57 22.86 -18.81
CA ALA A 55 -13.89 24.03 -19.63
C ALA A 55 -14.55 23.66 -20.97
N LEU A 56 -14.54 22.38 -21.36
CA LEU A 56 -15.18 21.92 -22.59
C LEU A 56 -16.70 21.76 -22.40
N PRO A 57 -17.54 22.20 -23.34
CA PRO A 57 -18.98 21.96 -23.27
C PRO A 57 -19.30 20.46 -23.41
N LEU A 58 -20.37 20.01 -22.75
CA LEU A 58 -20.91 18.64 -22.82
C LEU A 58 -20.01 17.52 -22.26
N VAL A 59 -18.95 17.84 -21.51
CA VAL A 59 -18.13 16.81 -20.82
C VAL A 59 -18.66 16.47 -19.43
N ARG A 60 -18.37 15.25 -18.97
CA ARG A 60 -18.70 14.79 -17.62
C ARG A 60 -17.50 14.91 -16.70
N ARG A 61 -17.72 15.31 -15.44
CA ARG A 61 -16.64 15.39 -14.45
C ARG A 61 -16.02 14.01 -14.22
N PRO A 62 -14.69 13.87 -14.33
CA PRO A 62 -14.03 12.64 -13.89
C PRO A 62 -14.18 12.55 -12.36
N ASP A 63 -14.76 11.45 -11.90
CA ASP A 63 -14.91 11.12 -10.49
C ASP A 63 -13.66 10.37 -10.00
N LEU A 64 -12.52 11.07 -9.98
CA LEU A 64 -11.26 10.52 -9.51
C LEU A 64 -10.74 11.37 -8.35
N ASP A 65 -10.80 10.80 -7.15
CA ASP A 65 -10.01 11.26 -6.02
C ASP A 65 -8.57 10.73 -6.18
N LEU A 66 -7.68 11.60 -6.68
CA LEU A 66 -6.30 11.24 -6.95
C LEU A 66 -5.54 10.87 -5.67
N ASP A 67 -5.79 11.57 -4.56
CA ASP A 67 -5.15 11.27 -3.28
C ASP A 67 -5.56 9.88 -2.79
N HIS A 68 -6.85 9.56 -2.86
CA HIS A 68 -7.36 8.23 -2.52
C HIS A 68 -6.76 7.15 -3.41
N TYR A 69 -6.78 7.36 -4.73
CA TYR A 69 -6.30 6.39 -5.71
C TYR A 69 -4.80 6.08 -5.51
N VAL A 70 -3.96 7.10 -5.42
CA VAL A 70 -2.51 6.91 -5.27
C VAL A 70 -2.20 6.33 -3.89
N THR A 71 -2.85 6.78 -2.81
CA THR A 71 -2.67 6.18 -1.47
C THR A 71 -3.04 4.70 -1.47
N GLY A 72 -4.16 4.34 -2.11
CA GLY A 72 -4.59 2.95 -2.27
C GLY A 72 -3.54 2.12 -3.02
N LYS A 73 -3.03 2.63 -4.15
CA LYS A 73 -1.97 1.96 -4.92
C LYS A 73 -0.65 1.83 -4.16
N SER A 74 -0.27 2.83 -3.36
CA SER A 74 0.90 2.75 -2.49
C SER A 74 0.75 1.64 -1.47
N LEU A 75 -0.43 1.49 -0.85
CA LEU A 75 -0.69 0.39 0.08
C LEU A 75 -0.74 -0.97 -0.61
N ASP A 76 -1.34 -1.06 -1.79
CA ASP A 76 -1.32 -2.31 -2.56
C ASP A 76 0.11 -2.74 -2.88
N GLY A 77 0.98 -1.80 -3.25
CA GLY A 77 2.41 -2.06 -3.43
C GLY A 77 3.12 -2.47 -2.14
N LEU A 78 2.80 -1.83 -1.01
CA LEU A 78 3.33 -2.24 0.30
C LEU A 78 2.98 -3.70 0.61
N PHE A 79 1.69 -4.07 0.47
CA PHE A 79 1.25 -5.44 0.77
C PHE A 79 1.76 -6.47 -0.24
N LEU A 80 1.99 -6.07 -1.49
CA LEU A 80 2.68 -6.92 -2.47
C LEU A 80 4.08 -7.28 -1.97
N LEU A 81 4.87 -6.30 -1.55
CA LEU A 81 6.23 -6.52 -1.04
C LEU A 81 6.24 -7.36 0.24
N VAL A 82 5.28 -7.13 1.14
CA VAL A 82 5.13 -7.94 2.36
C VAL A 82 4.81 -9.40 2.00
N GLY A 83 3.91 -9.64 1.05
CA GLY A 83 3.58 -11.00 0.58
C GLY A 83 4.76 -11.69 -0.10
N GLU A 84 5.59 -10.96 -0.84
CA GLU A 84 6.83 -11.50 -1.40
C GLU A 84 7.82 -11.92 -0.31
N GLU A 85 7.99 -11.12 0.74
CA GLU A 85 8.85 -11.48 1.87
C GLU A 85 8.27 -12.64 2.69
N GLU A 86 6.95 -12.70 2.89
CA GLU A 86 6.30 -13.85 3.51
C GLU A 86 6.60 -15.13 2.72
N ARG A 87 6.44 -15.10 1.39
CA ARG A 87 6.74 -16.26 0.54
C ARG A 87 8.20 -16.69 0.69
N ARG A 88 9.14 -15.74 0.69
CA ARG A 88 10.58 -16.03 0.89
C ARG A 88 10.83 -16.71 2.25
N ILE A 89 10.22 -16.21 3.32
CA ILE A 89 10.32 -16.78 4.67
C ILE A 89 9.72 -18.20 4.70
N ARG A 90 8.61 -18.45 4.00
CA ARG A 90 8.00 -19.79 3.92
C ARG A 90 8.89 -20.78 3.15
N THR A 91 9.55 -20.34 2.08
CA THR A 91 10.43 -21.21 1.28
C THR A 91 11.76 -21.51 1.94
N ASP A 92 12.34 -20.55 2.67
CA ASP A 92 13.60 -20.72 3.41
C ASP A 92 13.52 -20.06 4.79
N PRO A 93 12.86 -20.72 5.77
CA PRO A 93 12.69 -20.17 7.11
C PRO A 93 14.02 -20.03 7.86
N ALA A 94 14.98 -20.93 7.57
CA ALA A 94 16.24 -21.04 8.30
C ALA A 94 17.24 -19.94 7.92
N ALA A 95 17.24 -19.45 6.68
CA ALA A 95 18.12 -18.36 6.25
C ALA A 95 17.64 -16.95 6.61
N ARG A 96 16.36 -16.77 6.98
CA ARG A 96 15.76 -15.44 7.22
C ARG A 96 15.23 -15.23 8.63
N GLY A 97 14.93 -16.30 9.38
CA GLY A 97 14.32 -16.22 10.70
C GLY A 97 15.23 -15.57 11.76
N THR A 98 16.55 -15.74 11.70
CA THR A 98 17.42 -15.22 12.78
C THR A 98 17.67 -13.72 12.69
N ASP A 99 17.85 -13.18 11.48
CA ASP A 99 18.40 -11.83 11.33
C ASP A 99 17.31 -10.77 11.46
N VAL A 100 16.18 -10.96 10.77
CA VAL A 100 15.02 -10.06 10.87
C VAL A 100 14.41 -10.14 12.28
N LEU A 101 14.18 -11.34 12.83
CA LEU A 101 13.60 -11.45 14.17
C LEU A 101 14.53 -10.89 15.25
N ARG A 102 15.86 -11.02 15.13
CA ARG A 102 16.80 -10.35 16.04
C ARG A 102 16.77 -8.82 15.89
N GLU A 103 16.62 -8.29 14.69
CA GLU A 103 16.57 -6.84 14.48
C GLU A 103 15.31 -6.23 15.09
N VAL A 104 14.14 -6.86 14.93
CA VAL A 104 12.86 -6.29 15.39
C VAL A 104 12.52 -6.67 16.84
N PHE A 105 12.97 -7.84 17.32
CA PHE A 105 12.61 -8.39 18.65
C PHE A 105 13.81 -8.66 19.57
N GLY A 106 15.05 -8.37 19.15
CA GLY A 106 16.27 -8.59 19.94
C GLY A 106 16.59 -7.50 20.98
N ARG A 107 15.58 -6.79 21.48
CA ARG A 107 15.72 -5.87 22.62
C ARG A 107 15.01 -6.43 23.85
#